data_AF-A0A9D8MTP1-F1
#
_entry.id   AF-A0A9D8MTP1-F1
#
_cell.length_a   1.000
_cell.length_b   1.000
_cell.length_c   1.000
_cell.angle_alpha   90.00
_cell.angle_beta   90.00
_cell.angle_gamma   90.00
#
_symmetry.space_group_name_H-M   'P 1'
#
loop_
_entity.id
_entity.type
_entity.pdbx_description
1 polymer ?
#
loop_
_entity_poly.entity_id
_entity_poly.type
_entity_poly.pdbx_seq_one_letter_code
_entity_poly.pdbx_strand_id
1 'polypeptide(L)'
;MTGDDSSPLRRERFRILSDGSWRFAGDFSLGWTASLYHLSKSPTCNNVVDYDIFNPRLEWAPFTWMDDFRLELGGLFTYQYDRANAPAPVFPMGLWSLQTVSKWHVTVTNRFYWGKDLMPYFNSSFEGIPYARELYVAEPAFKTLHADPSWCDWLTIAYQLRISSWLSIDAAVTLHAGQPVEALGFGVFRGSDQRIGVKLDFDSLRPHPRKPKTSAKKGYSL
;
A
#
# COMPACT_ATOMS: atom_id res chain seq x y z
N MET A 1 -16.83 -15.32 -1.06
CA MET A 1 -16.00 -16.52 -1.28
C MET A 1 -16.89 -17.59 -1.86
N THR A 2 -16.95 -17.70 -3.18
CA THR A 2 -17.62 -18.78 -3.90
C THR A 2 -16.71 -19.11 -5.08
N GLY A 3 -15.68 -19.92 -4.81
CA GLY A 3 -14.81 -20.45 -5.83
C GLY A 3 -14.98 -21.95 -5.79
N ASP A 4 -15.52 -22.51 -6.87
CA ASP A 4 -15.63 -23.94 -7.07
C ASP A 4 -14.22 -24.56 -6.98
N ASP A 5 -13.95 -25.28 -5.90
CA ASP A 5 -12.64 -25.85 -5.60
C ASP A 5 -12.26 -27.01 -6.54
N SER A 6 -13.14 -27.40 -7.47
CA SER A 6 -13.02 -28.61 -8.29
C SER A 6 -12.49 -28.39 -9.73
N SER A 7 -12.22 -27.16 -10.16
CA SER A 7 -11.74 -26.91 -11.53
C SER A 7 -10.34 -27.48 -11.77
N PRO A 8 -10.11 -28.31 -12.81
CA PRO A 8 -8.78 -28.86 -13.12
C PRO A 8 -7.78 -27.78 -13.58
N LEU A 9 -8.27 -26.60 -13.95
CA LEU A 9 -7.46 -25.43 -14.31
C LEU A 9 -6.95 -24.67 -13.08
N ARG A 10 -7.54 -24.88 -11.90
CA ARG A 10 -7.18 -24.15 -10.69
C ARG A 10 -5.86 -24.68 -10.14
N ARG A 11 -4.88 -23.80 -10.05
CA ARG A 11 -3.56 -24.10 -9.48
C ARG A 11 -3.59 -24.04 -7.96
N GLU A 12 -2.90 -24.97 -7.33
CA GLU A 12 -2.62 -24.90 -5.90
C GLU A 12 -1.77 -23.65 -5.59
N ARG A 13 -2.02 -23.01 -4.46
CA ARG A 13 -1.28 -21.81 -4.06
C ARG A 13 -1.23 -21.64 -2.57
N PHE A 14 -0.14 -21.08 -2.08
CA PHE A 14 -0.06 -20.59 -0.71
C PHE A 14 0.70 -19.26 -0.66
N ARG A 15 0.38 -18.48 0.37
CA ARG A 15 1.07 -17.22 0.67
C ARG A 15 1.46 -17.20 2.14
N ILE A 16 2.71 -16.84 2.40
CA ILE A 16 3.19 -16.51 3.74
C ILE A 16 3.39 -15.01 3.78
N LEU A 17 2.86 -14.37 4.83
CA LEU A 17 2.98 -12.93 5.06
C LEU A 17 3.72 -12.71 6.37
N SER A 18 4.65 -11.75 6.38
CA SER A 18 5.33 -11.27 7.58
C SER A 18 5.33 -9.75 7.56
N ASP A 19 5.04 -9.14 8.68
CA ASP A 19 5.25 -7.70 8.89
C ASP A 19 5.81 -7.49 10.29
N GLY A 20 6.66 -6.48 10.42
CA GLY A 20 7.15 -6.05 11.71
C GLY A 20 7.55 -4.59 11.69
N SER A 21 7.53 -3.98 12.87
CA SER A 21 8.00 -2.61 13.08
C SER A 21 8.62 -2.48 14.46
N TRP A 22 9.61 -1.60 14.54
CA TRP A 22 10.35 -1.30 15.75
C TRP A 22 10.66 0.19 15.79
N ARG A 23 10.09 0.89 16.78
CA ARG A 23 10.41 2.28 17.09
C ARG A 23 11.72 2.31 17.87
N PHE A 24 12.78 2.84 17.28
CA PHE A 24 14.12 2.76 17.85
C PHE A 24 14.64 4.09 18.40
N ALA A 25 14.11 5.23 17.96
CA ALA A 25 14.53 6.53 18.46
C ALA A 25 13.42 7.55 18.29
N GLY A 26 12.77 7.99 19.37
CA GLY A 26 11.83 9.12 19.36
C GLY A 26 10.88 9.08 18.17
N ASP A 27 11.19 9.80 17.11
CA ASP A 27 10.36 9.96 15.93
C ASP A 27 10.62 8.95 14.79
N PHE A 28 11.55 8.01 14.98
CA PHE A 28 11.98 7.04 13.98
C PHE A 28 11.54 5.62 14.28
N SER A 29 11.07 4.94 13.23
CA SER A 29 10.73 3.51 13.25
C SER A 29 11.35 2.78 12.06
N LEU A 30 11.89 1.59 12.30
CA LEU A 30 12.32 0.66 11.27
C LEU A 30 11.29 -0.46 11.17
N GLY A 31 10.92 -0.88 9.97
CA GLY A 31 9.99 -1.98 9.77
C GLY A 31 10.32 -2.80 8.54
N TRP A 32 9.58 -3.87 8.36
CA TRP A 32 9.62 -4.67 7.15
C TRP A 32 8.25 -5.26 6.84
N THR A 33 8.00 -5.52 5.56
CA THR A 33 6.91 -6.38 5.09
C THR A 33 7.49 -7.41 4.15
N ALA A 34 7.12 -8.67 4.28
CA ALA A 34 7.51 -9.75 3.39
C ALA A 34 6.27 -10.54 2.94
N SER A 35 6.26 -10.94 1.68
CA SER A 35 5.28 -11.88 1.14
C SER A 35 6.03 -12.94 0.36
N LEU A 36 5.87 -14.20 0.74
CA LEU A 36 6.34 -15.34 -0.04
C LEU A 36 5.13 -16.00 -0.70
N TYR A 37 5.13 -16.09 -2.02
CA TYR A 37 3.99 -16.60 -2.76
C TYR A 37 4.40 -17.72 -3.69
N HIS A 38 3.76 -18.87 -3.51
CA HIS A 38 4.02 -20.06 -4.30
C HIS A 38 2.77 -20.41 -5.10
N LEU A 39 2.89 -20.35 -6.42
CA LEU A 39 1.86 -20.78 -7.37
C LEU A 39 2.27 -22.14 -7.93
N SER A 40 1.68 -23.19 -7.38
CA SER A 40 2.00 -24.59 -7.66
C SER A 40 1.28 -25.08 -8.92
N LYS A 41 1.34 -26.39 -9.14
CA LYS A 41 0.78 -27.10 -10.29
C LYS A 41 -0.74 -27.23 -10.20
N SER A 42 -1.35 -27.63 -11.31
CA SER A 42 -2.69 -28.22 -11.37
C SER A 42 -2.62 -29.49 -12.25
N PRO A 43 -3.67 -30.31 -12.30
CA PRO A 43 -3.74 -31.45 -13.23
C PRO A 43 -3.47 -31.09 -14.70
N THR A 44 -3.73 -29.85 -15.11
CA THR A 44 -3.56 -29.36 -16.48
C THR A 44 -2.45 -28.32 -16.62
N CYS A 45 -1.65 -28.08 -15.57
CA CYS A 45 -0.58 -27.09 -15.58
C CYS A 45 0.57 -27.59 -14.70
N ASN A 46 1.63 -28.12 -15.32
CA ASN A 46 2.75 -28.72 -14.58
C ASN A 46 3.82 -27.71 -14.14
N ASN A 47 3.52 -26.41 -14.20
CA ASN A 47 4.48 -25.38 -13.83
C ASN A 47 4.33 -24.91 -12.38
N VAL A 48 5.44 -24.44 -11.83
CA VAL A 48 5.53 -23.79 -10.52
C VAL A 48 6.18 -22.43 -10.70
N VAL A 49 5.55 -21.41 -10.11
CA VAL A 49 6.07 -20.05 -10.12
C VAL A 49 6.14 -19.52 -8.69
N ASP A 50 7.32 -19.06 -8.30
CA ASP A 50 7.54 -18.38 -7.02
C ASP A 50 7.55 -16.86 -7.23
N TYR A 51 6.93 -16.12 -6.32
CA TYR A 51 6.96 -14.66 -6.27
C TYR A 51 7.09 -14.20 -4.82
N ASP A 52 8.32 -13.87 -4.43
CA ASP A 52 8.63 -13.38 -3.11
C ASP A 52 8.99 -11.91 -3.17
N ILE A 53 8.56 -11.14 -2.18
CA ILE A 53 8.88 -9.73 -2.03
C ILE A 53 9.24 -9.44 -0.58
N PHE A 54 10.32 -8.67 -0.39
CA PHE A 54 10.77 -8.15 0.89
C PHE A 54 10.87 -6.63 0.81
N ASN A 55 10.27 -5.95 1.78
CA ASN A 55 10.16 -4.50 1.85
C ASN A 55 10.64 -3.97 3.21
N PRO A 56 11.94 -3.72 3.39
CA PRO A 56 12.41 -2.95 4.55
C PRO A 56 12.00 -1.48 4.39
N ARG A 57 11.55 -0.87 5.49
CA ARG A 57 11.10 0.52 5.53
C ARG A 57 11.64 1.26 6.74
N LEU A 58 11.94 2.53 6.54
CA LEU A 58 12.27 3.51 7.58
C LEU A 58 11.20 4.58 7.57
N GLU A 59 10.64 4.88 8.74
CA GLU A 59 9.67 5.94 8.96
C GLU A 59 10.26 7.00 9.87
N TRP A 60 10.01 8.26 9.54
CA TRP A 60 10.22 9.42 10.38
C TRP A 60 8.91 10.21 10.51
N ALA A 61 8.40 10.29 11.74
CA ALA A 61 7.15 10.95 12.08
C ALA A 61 7.33 11.87 13.30
N PRO A 62 8.01 13.02 13.11
CA PRO A 62 8.27 13.99 14.17
C PRO A 62 7.00 14.69 14.66
N PHE A 63 7.02 15.08 15.92
CA PHE A 63 6.07 16.08 16.40
C PHE A 63 6.40 17.44 15.78
N THR A 64 5.48 18.00 15.02
CA THR A 64 5.65 19.32 14.37
C THR A 64 4.45 20.22 14.69
N TRP A 65 4.46 21.46 14.18
CA TRP A 65 3.29 22.35 14.27
C TRP A 65 2.16 21.96 13.30
N MET A 66 2.40 20.96 12.43
CA MET A 66 1.41 20.40 11.51
C MET A 66 0.54 19.37 12.25
N ASP A 67 -0.65 19.09 11.71
CA ASP A 67 -1.55 18.07 12.28
C ASP A 67 -0.97 16.66 12.08
N ASP A 68 -0.26 16.45 10.96
CA ASP A 68 0.51 15.23 10.66
C ASP A 68 1.70 15.59 9.75
N PHE A 69 2.84 14.99 10.02
CA PHE A 69 4.00 15.00 9.13
C PHE A 69 4.65 13.62 9.18
N ARG A 70 4.80 13.00 8.02
CA ARG A 70 5.41 11.69 7.90
C ARG A 70 6.26 11.58 6.64
N LEU A 71 7.43 10.99 6.80
CA LEU A 71 8.28 10.53 5.71
C LEU A 71 8.57 9.05 5.90
N GLU A 72 8.18 8.23 4.94
CA GLU A 72 8.57 6.83 4.87
C GLU A 72 9.43 6.60 3.63
N LEU A 73 10.48 5.80 3.78
CA LEU A 73 11.36 5.35 2.71
C LEU A 73 11.47 3.84 2.80
N GLY A 74 11.47 3.15 1.67
CA GLY A 74 11.68 1.71 1.66
C GLY A 74 12.28 1.20 0.36
N GLY A 75 12.72 -0.06 0.41
CA GLY A 75 13.19 -0.80 -0.75
C GLY A 75 12.23 -1.94 -1.06
N LEU A 76 12.03 -2.29 -2.32
CA LEU A 76 11.31 -3.47 -2.73
C LEU A 76 12.31 -4.41 -3.38
N PHE A 77 12.54 -5.57 -2.77
CA PHE A 77 13.42 -6.61 -3.28
C PHE A 77 12.58 -7.83 -3.59
N THR A 78 12.61 -8.31 -4.83
CA THR A 78 11.83 -9.48 -5.21
C THR A 78 12.73 -10.64 -5.63
N TYR A 79 12.21 -11.85 -5.44
CA TYR A 79 12.72 -13.08 -6.04
C TYR A 79 11.57 -13.70 -6.81
N GLN A 80 11.79 -14.00 -8.09
CA GLN A 80 10.77 -14.64 -8.91
C GLN A 80 11.40 -15.73 -9.74
N TYR A 81 10.73 -16.87 -9.82
CA TYR A 81 11.22 -17.98 -10.61
C TYR A 81 10.08 -18.74 -11.27
N ASP A 82 9.98 -18.61 -12.59
CA ASP A 82 9.19 -19.51 -13.42
C ASP A 82 10.03 -20.74 -13.76
N ARG A 83 9.76 -21.86 -13.09
CA ARG A 83 10.61 -23.06 -13.16
C ARG A 83 10.56 -23.78 -14.51
N ALA A 84 9.54 -23.54 -15.33
CA ALA A 84 9.40 -24.17 -16.64
C ALA A 84 9.90 -23.27 -17.78
N ASN A 85 9.68 -21.96 -17.70
CA ASN A 85 9.99 -21.05 -18.82
C ASN A 85 11.25 -20.21 -18.63
N ALA A 86 11.77 -20.08 -17.41
CA ALA A 86 12.95 -19.26 -17.14
C ALA A 86 14.19 -20.13 -16.88
N PRO A 87 15.33 -19.87 -17.53
CA PRO A 87 16.57 -20.61 -17.27
C PRO A 87 17.17 -20.28 -15.88
N ALA A 88 16.76 -19.17 -15.27
CA ALA A 88 17.25 -18.70 -13.97
C ALA A 88 16.19 -17.80 -13.30
N PRO A 89 16.24 -17.66 -11.95
CA PRO A 89 15.42 -16.69 -11.24
C PRO A 89 15.76 -15.24 -11.58
N VAL A 90 14.80 -14.35 -11.44
CA VAL A 90 14.95 -12.90 -11.62
C VAL A 90 14.75 -12.16 -10.29
N PHE A 91 15.46 -11.04 -10.14
CA PHE A 91 15.50 -10.26 -8.91
C PHE A 91 15.22 -8.76 -9.15
N PRO A 92 14.05 -8.37 -9.67
CA PRO A 92 13.74 -6.97 -9.83
C PRO A 92 13.64 -6.27 -8.47
N MET A 93 14.09 -5.02 -8.45
CA MET A 93 14.16 -4.20 -7.25
C MET A 93 13.81 -2.74 -7.55
N GLY A 94 13.41 -2.03 -6.51
CA GLY A 94 13.14 -0.61 -6.55
C GLY A 94 13.19 0.04 -5.18
N LEU A 95 13.13 1.36 -5.16
CA LEU A 95 12.98 2.18 -3.97
C LEU A 95 11.64 2.89 -4.04
N TRP A 96 11.06 3.17 -2.88
CA TRP A 96 9.86 3.97 -2.78
C TRP A 96 9.96 4.97 -1.63
N SER A 97 9.17 6.03 -1.75
CA SER A 97 8.95 6.97 -0.67
C SER A 97 7.48 7.30 -0.52
N LEU A 98 7.07 7.62 0.70
CA LEU A 98 5.77 8.18 1.03
C LEU A 98 6.00 9.43 1.87
N GLN A 99 5.50 10.55 1.38
CA GLN A 99 5.59 11.84 2.06
C GLN A 99 4.17 12.29 2.36
N THR A 100 3.84 12.56 3.62
CA THR A 100 2.51 13.01 4.02
C THR A 100 2.64 14.26 4.89
N VAL A 101 1.85 15.27 4.56
CA VAL A 101 1.72 16.49 5.34
C VAL A 101 0.24 16.82 5.49
N SER A 102 -0.21 17.05 6.72
CA SER A 102 -1.58 17.46 7.01
C SER A 102 -1.62 18.75 7.80
N LYS A 103 -2.47 19.69 7.37
CA LYS A 103 -2.77 20.90 8.12
C LYS A 103 -4.17 21.41 7.79
N TRP A 104 -4.92 21.85 8.79
CA TRP A 104 -6.23 22.50 8.60
C TRP A 104 -7.20 21.64 7.78
N HIS A 105 -7.19 20.34 8.05
CA HIS A 105 -7.98 19.33 7.34
C HIS A 105 -7.62 19.10 5.87
N VAL A 106 -6.54 19.71 5.38
CA VAL A 106 -5.95 19.39 4.07
C VAL A 106 -4.79 18.43 4.30
N THR A 107 -4.77 17.33 3.55
CA THR A 107 -3.66 16.37 3.53
C THR A 107 -3.10 16.30 2.12
N VAL A 108 -1.78 16.46 2.01
CA VAL A 108 -1.03 16.21 0.77
C VAL A 108 -0.17 14.99 0.99
N THR A 109 -0.31 14.01 0.10
CA THR A 109 0.49 12.78 0.11
C THR A 109 1.16 12.59 -1.24
N ASN A 110 2.47 12.40 -1.26
CA ASN A 110 3.19 11.96 -2.45
C ASN A 110 3.74 10.56 -2.20
N ARG A 111 3.32 9.60 -3.03
CA ARG A 111 3.94 8.28 -3.13
C ARG A 111 4.79 8.26 -4.39
N PHE A 112 6.05 7.89 -4.27
CA PHE A 112 6.98 7.80 -5.39
C PHE A 112 7.62 6.43 -5.42
N TYR A 113 7.79 5.87 -6.60
CA TYR A 113 8.52 4.64 -6.85
C TYR A 113 9.56 4.86 -7.93
N TRP A 114 10.75 4.32 -7.73
CA TRP A 114 11.79 4.24 -8.76
C TRP A 114 12.43 2.85 -8.73
N GLY A 115 12.39 2.16 -9.86
CA GLY A 115 12.91 0.81 -9.94
C GLY A 115 12.51 0.08 -11.21
N LYS A 116 12.87 -1.20 -11.24
CA LYS A 116 12.53 -2.11 -12.35
C LYS A 116 11.09 -2.59 -12.25
N ASP A 117 10.63 -3.28 -13.29
CA ASP A 117 9.34 -3.97 -13.27
C ASP A 117 9.33 -5.05 -12.18
N LEU A 118 8.51 -4.88 -11.15
CA LEU A 118 8.37 -5.90 -10.10
C LEU A 118 7.42 -7.03 -10.53
N MET A 119 6.84 -6.95 -11.72
CA MET A 119 5.83 -7.88 -12.23
C MET A 119 6.17 -8.44 -13.62
N PRO A 120 7.41 -8.93 -13.86
CA PRO A 120 7.90 -9.30 -15.18
C PRO A 120 7.10 -10.42 -15.86
N TYR A 121 6.45 -11.30 -15.09
CA TYR A 121 5.66 -12.41 -15.63
C TYR A 121 4.16 -12.07 -15.77
N PHE A 122 3.73 -10.83 -15.55
CA PHE A 122 2.31 -10.49 -15.49
C PHE A 122 1.57 -10.80 -16.80
N ASN A 123 2.21 -10.53 -17.93
CA ASN A 123 1.67 -10.80 -19.27
C ASN A 123 2.04 -12.21 -19.79
N SER A 124 2.76 -13.01 -19.00
CA SER A 124 3.19 -14.35 -19.38
C SER A 124 2.09 -15.38 -19.13
N SER A 125 2.21 -16.50 -19.82
CA SER A 125 1.33 -17.66 -19.64
C SER A 125 2.17 -18.94 -19.75
N PHE A 126 1.64 -20.03 -19.19
CA PHE A 126 2.16 -21.37 -19.40
C PHE A 126 1.03 -22.27 -19.88
N GLU A 127 1.25 -22.97 -21.00
CA GLU A 127 0.24 -23.84 -21.63
C GLU A 127 -1.11 -23.12 -21.87
N GLY A 128 -1.06 -21.82 -22.19
CA GLY A 128 -2.25 -20.99 -22.44
C GLY A 128 -2.95 -20.47 -21.17
N ILE A 129 -2.45 -20.80 -19.98
CA ILE A 129 -2.97 -20.32 -18.69
C ILE A 129 -2.20 -19.05 -18.28
N PRO A 130 -2.84 -17.86 -18.24
CA PRO A 130 -2.17 -16.61 -17.92
C PRO A 130 -1.85 -16.50 -16.43
N TYR A 131 -0.69 -15.95 -16.07
CA TYR A 131 -0.36 -15.70 -14.67
C TYR A 131 -1.10 -14.50 -14.12
N ALA A 132 -0.97 -13.33 -14.76
CA ALA A 132 -1.70 -12.09 -14.46
C ALA A 132 -1.95 -11.88 -12.95
N ARG A 133 -3.22 -11.76 -12.56
CA ARG A 133 -3.65 -11.52 -11.17
C ARG A 133 -3.56 -12.77 -10.28
N GLU A 134 -3.37 -13.96 -10.85
CA GLU A 134 -3.17 -15.17 -10.06
C GLU A 134 -1.79 -15.21 -9.42
N LEU A 135 -0.77 -14.67 -10.10
CA LEU A 135 0.58 -14.53 -9.55
C LEU A 135 0.74 -13.24 -8.74
N TYR A 136 0.23 -12.14 -9.29
CA TYR A 136 0.39 -10.82 -8.69
C TYR A 136 -0.94 -10.30 -8.13
N VAL A 137 -1.03 -10.31 -6.80
CA VAL A 137 -2.22 -9.84 -6.07
C VAL A 137 -2.10 -8.34 -5.71
N ALA A 138 -0.95 -7.73 -6.03
CA ALA A 138 -0.61 -6.35 -5.66
C ALA A 138 -1.13 -5.31 -6.67
N GLU A 139 -1.04 -4.04 -6.26
CA GLU A 139 -1.33 -2.85 -7.05
C GLU A 139 -0.62 -2.90 -8.43
N PRO A 140 -1.34 -2.69 -9.56
CA PRO A 140 -0.76 -2.71 -10.91
C PRO A 140 0.36 -1.67 -11.14
N ALA A 141 0.45 -0.68 -10.24
CA ALA A 141 1.44 0.38 -10.19
C ALA A 141 2.90 -0.07 -10.31
N PHE A 142 3.21 -1.28 -9.82
CA PHE A 142 4.58 -1.82 -9.85
C PHE A 142 4.94 -2.52 -11.15
N LYS A 143 3.99 -2.61 -12.08
CA LYS A 143 4.23 -3.06 -13.45
C LYS A 143 4.78 -1.90 -14.27
N THR A 144 6.09 -1.81 -14.36
CA THR A 144 6.73 -0.86 -15.29
C THR A 144 7.01 -1.62 -16.57
N LEU A 145 6.65 -1.10 -17.76
CA LEU A 145 6.81 -1.85 -19.02
C LEU A 145 8.28 -1.95 -19.50
N HIS A 146 9.25 -1.81 -18.59
CA HIS A 146 10.67 -1.65 -18.91
C HIS A 146 11.58 -2.56 -18.09
N ALA A 147 12.56 -3.12 -18.78
CA ALA A 147 13.69 -3.81 -18.16
C ALA A 147 14.61 -2.84 -17.39
N ASP A 148 14.64 -1.59 -17.81
CA ASP A 148 15.41 -0.52 -17.18
C ASP A 148 14.63 0.13 -16.03
N PRO A 149 15.34 0.64 -15.01
CA PRO A 149 14.71 1.40 -13.93
C PRO A 149 13.92 2.60 -14.48
N SER A 150 12.69 2.73 -14.03
CA SER A 150 11.80 3.85 -14.35
C SER A 150 11.18 4.38 -13.06
N TRP A 151 10.52 5.53 -13.14
CA TRP A 151 9.82 6.09 -11.99
C TRP A 151 8.35 6.33 -12.27
N CYS A 152 7.57 6.31 -11.20
CA CYS A 152 6.17 6.70 -11.18
C CYS A 152 5.84 7.36 -9.84
N ASP A 153 4.91 8.30 -9.88
CA ASP A 153 4.45 9.04 -8.70
C ASP A 153 2.93 9.13 -8.65
N TRP A 154 2.45 9.26 -7.42
CA TRP A 154 1.06 9.47 -7.07
C TRP A 154 1.00 10.66 -6.11
N LEU A 155 0.54 11.80 -6.60
CA LEU A 155 0.28 12.96 -5.77
C LEU A 155 -1.20 13.00 -5.41
N THR A 156 -1.52 12.77 -4.15
CA THR A 156 -2.87 12.87 -3.61
C THR A 156 -3.03 14.16 -2.82
N ILE A 157 -4.07 14.92 -3.14
CA ILE A 157 -4.55 16.04 -2.32
C ILE A 157 -5.92 15.64 -1.78
N ALA A 158 -6.06 15.65 -0.46
CA ALA A 158 -7.29 15.32 0.24
C ALA A 158 -7.74 16.46 1.15
N TYR A 159 -9.05 16.60 1.31
CA TYR A 159 -9.67 17.54 2.21
C TYR A 159 -10.78 16.85 3.00
N GLN A 160 -10.78 17.06 4.31
CA GLN A 160 -11.82 16.55 5.21
C GLN A 160 -12.70 17.71 5.70
N LEU A 161 -13.94 17.76 5.23
CA LEU A 161 -14.93 18.69 5.75
C LEU A 161 -15.64 18.06 6.95
N ARG A 162 -15.40 18.61 8.14
CA ARG A 162 -16.15 18.22 9.34
C ARG A 162 -17.43 19.05 9.44
N ILE A 163 -18.59 18.39 9.27
CA ILE A 163 -19.90 19.04 9.36
C ILE A 163 -20.40 19.03 10.81
N SER A 164 -20.19 17.92 11.52
CA SER A 164 -20.58 17.76 12.92
C SER A 164 -19.65 16.80 13.66
N SER A 165 -19.96 16.51 14.93
CA SER A 165 -19.24 15.47 15.69
C SER A 165 -19.38 14.07 15.08
N TRP A 166 -20.50 13.80 14.40
CA TRP A 166 -20.90 12.49 13.90
C TRP A 166 -20.82 12.35 12.38
N LEU A 167 -20.57 13.44 11.65
CA LEU A 167 -20.53 13.46 10.19
C LEU A 167 -19.31 14.24 9.68
N SER A 168 -18.51 13.58 8.85
CA SER A 168 -17.52 14.24 7.98
C SER A 168 -17.62 13.74 6.55
N ILE A 169 -17.26 14.61 5.62
CA ILE A 169 -17.11 14.29 4.20
C ILE A 169 -15.62 14.41 3.87
N ASP A 170 -15.10 13.43 3.15
CA ASP A 170 -13.73 13.38 2.70
C ASP A 170 -13.72 13.44 1.17
N ALA A 171 -12.92 14.33 0.58
CA ALA A 171 -12.71 14.39 -0.86
C ALA A 171 -11.22 14.30 -1.14
N ALA A 172 -10.83 13.52 -2.14
CA ALA A 172 -9.45 13.39 -2.56
C ALA A 172 -9.33 13.28 -4.08
N VAL A 173 -8.26 13.87 -4.60
CA VAL A 173 -7.83 13.71 -6.00
C VAL A 173 -6.41 13.19 -5.97
N THR A 174 -6.15 12.12 -6.72
CA THR A 174 -4.82 11.58 -6.94
C THR A 174 -4.44 11.79 -8.39
N LEU A 175 -3.26 12.35 -8.63
CA LEU A 175 -2.66 12.52 -9.94
C LEU A 175 -1.54 11.51 -10.10
N HIS A 176 -1.50 10.83 -11.24
CA HIS A 176 -0.46 9.87 -11.59
C HIS A 176 0.46 10.49 -12.63
N ALA A 177 1.76 10.50 -12.38
CA ALA A 177 2.73 10.70 -13.45
C ALA A 177 3.83 9.64 -13.40
N GLY A 178 4.62 9.58 -14.46
CA GLY A 178 5.71 8.63 -14.54
C GLY A 178 6.50 8.79 -15.82
N GLN A 179 7.64 8.14 -15.88
CA GLN A 179 8.50 8.18 -17.05
C GLN A 179 7.76 7.60 -18.27
N PRO A 180 7.71 8.29 -19.41
CA PRO A 180 7.12 7.77 -20.65
C PRO A 180 7.91 6.58 -21.17
N VAL A 181 7.24 5.76 -21.99
CA VAL A 181 7.79 4.50 -22.51
C VAL A 181 9.02 4.72 -23.42
N GLU A 182 9.24 5.96 -23.87
CA GLU A 182 10.16 6.30 -24.95
C GLU A 182 11.14 7.45 -24.62
N ALA A 183 11.12 8.04 -23.41
CA ALA A 183 11.99 9.18 -23.09
C ALA A 183 12.69 9.10 -21.73
N LEU A 184 13.95 9.56 -21.70
CA LEU A 184 14.89 9.51 -20.57
C LEU A 184 14.89 10.78 -19.69
N GLY A 185 13.79 11.54 -19.55
CA GLY A 185 13.92 12.78 -18.76
C GLY A 185 12.70 13.53 -18.26
N PHE A 186 11.54 13.48 -18.93
CA PHE A 186 10.36 14.23 -18.48
C PHE A 186 9.20 13.31 -18.17
N GLY A 187 8.58 13.49 -17.00
CA GLY A 187 7.39 12.76 -16.59
C GLY A 187 6.19 13.11 -17.47
N VAL A 188 5.36 12.12 -17.75
CA VAL A 188 4.09 12.32 -18.46
C VAL A 188 2.96 11.97 -17.51
N PHE A 189 1.91 12.80 -17.54
CA PHE A 189 0.67 12.52 -16.83
C PHE A 189 0.06 11.21 -17.32
N ARG A 190 -0.17 10.27 -16.40
CA ARG A 190 -0.70 8.93 -16.68
C ARG A 190 -2.19 8.82 -16.38
N GLY A 191 -2.75 9.71 -15.57
CA GLY A 191 -4.17 9.72 -15.24
C GLY A 191 -4.46 10.35 -13.88
N SER A 192 -5.72 10.27 -13.46
CA SER A 192 -6.14 10.73 -12.14
C SER A 192 -7.27 9.87 -11.59
N ASP A 193 -7.26 9.69 -10.27
CA ASP A 193 -8.34 9.07 -9.50
C ASP A 193 -9.00 10.10 -8.59
N GLN A 194 -10.32 9.97 -8.41
CA GLN A 194 -11.10 10.83 -7.52
C GLN A 194 -11.84 9.96 -6.51
N ARG A 195 -11.82 10.38 -5.24
CA ARG A 195 -12.51 9.68 -4.16
C ARG A 195 -13.33 10.68 -3.37
N ILE A 196 -14.59 10.35 -3.14
CA ILE A 196 -15.45 11.03 -2.17
C ILE A 196 -15.90 9.98 -1.15
N GLY A 197 -15.73 10.29 0.12
CA GLY A 197 -16.10 9.45 1.24
C GLY A 197 -17.02 10.19 2.20
N VAL A 198 -17.88 9.44 2.88
CA VAL A 198 -18.66 9.93 4.00
C VAL A 198 -18.29 9.09 5.21
N LYS A 199 -17.92 9.73 6.31
CA LYS A 199 -17.62 9.06 7.58
C LYS A 199 -18.70 9.41 8.60
N LEU A 200 -19.27 8.37 9.18
CA LEU A 200 -20.26 8.45 10.24
C LEU A 200 -19.64 7.94 11.55
N ASP A 201 -19.64 8.77 12.58
CA ASP A 201 -19.19 8.41 13.92
C ASP A 201 -20.38 8.39 14.89
N PHE A 202 -20.95 7.20 15.05
CA PHE A 202 -22.10 6.97 15.94
C PHE A 202 -21.72 6.96 17.42
N ASP A 203 -20.45 6.80 17.77
CA ASP A 203 -20.03 6.82 19.18
C ASP A 203 -20.13 8.22 19.76
N SER A 204 -19.91 9.24 18.92
CA SER A 204 -20.12 10.64 19.27
C SER A 204 -21.59 11.01 19.58
N LEU A 205 -22.54 10.14 19.22
CA LEU A 205 -23.97 10.32 19.52
C LEU A 205 -24.38 9.67 20.84
N ARG A 206 -23.50 8.89 21.48
CA ARG A 206 -23.82 8.27 22.77
C ARG A 206 -23.84 9.35 23.86
N PRO A 207 -24.90 9.40 24.68
CA PRO A 207 -24.95 10.35 25.79
C PRO A 207 -23.81 10.05 26.77
N HIS A 208 -22.95 11.03 27.03
CA HIS A 208 -21.93 10.89 28.07
C HIS A 208 -22.59 10.72 29.44
N PRO A 209 -22.11 9.77 30.27
CA PRO A 209 -22.60 9.66 31.64
C PRO A 209 -22.31 10.99 32.36
N ARG A 210 -23.36 11.64 32.88
CA ARG A 210 -23.22 12.86 33.68
C ARG A 210 -22.30 12.53 34.85
N LYS A 211 -21.17 13.25 34.97
CA LYS A 211 -20.35 13.20 36.19
C LYS A 211 -21.25 13.52 37.39
N PRO A 212 -21.26 12.71 38.46
CA PRO A 212 -22.05 13.01 39.64
C PRO A 212 -21.61 14.36 40.20
N LYS A 213 -22.57 15.25 40.48
CA LYS A 213 -22.30 16.53 41.14
C LYS A 213 -21.77 16.22 42.54
N THR A 214 -20.48 16.44 42.77
CA THR A 214 -19.92 16.46 44.13
C THR A 214 -20.57 17.61 44.89
N SER A 215 -21.47 17.29 45.81
CA SER A 215 -21.97 18.23 46.81
C SER A 215 -20.79 18.64 47.69
N ALA A 216 -20.34 19.89 47.55
CA ALA A 216 -19.42 20.50 48.48
C ALA A 216 -20.16 20.70 49.82
N LYS A 217 -19.92 19.83 50.80
CA LYS A 217 -20.24 20.14 52.20
C LYS A 217 -19.34 21.29 52.64
N LYS A 218 -19.88 22.51 52.72
CA LYS A 218 -19.29 23.59 53.51
C LYS A 218 -19.39 23.19 54.99
N GLY A 219 -18.28 22.75 55.56
CA GLY A 219 -18.14 22.66 57.02
C GLY A 219 -17.88 24.06 57.57
N TYR A 220 -18.79 24.55 58.41
CA TYR A 220 -18.49 25.61 59.37
C TYR A 220 -18.04 24.94 60.68
N SER A 221 -16.87 25.31 61.18
CA SER A 221 -16.42 25.04 62.55
C SER A 221 -16.35 26.37 63.30
N LEU A 222 -17.04 26.41 64.45
CA LEU A 222 -16.95 27.45 65.48
C LEU A 222 -15.63 27.35 66.24
#